data_AF-A0A346AWM4-F1
#
_entry.id   AF-A0A346AWM4-F1
#
_cell.length_a   1.000
_cell.length_b   1.000
_cell.length_c   1.000
_cell.angle_alpha   90.00
_cell.angle_beta   90.00
_cell.angle_gamma   90.00
#
_symmetry.space_group_name_H-M   'P 1'
#
loop_
_entity.id
_entity.type
_entity.pdbx_description
1 polymer ?
#
loop_
_entity_poly.entity_id
_entity_poly.type
_entity_poly.pdbx_seq_one_letter_code
_entity_poly.pdbx_strand_id
1 'polypeptide(L)'
;MEEYKALMDAGIAYAKETGLVPGVSLSPEQVAALTSDMVWLETKTVMVNGEPQEVVYPRVYLRANSDMTLSADGSLLSAKNLVIDTKEAVENSGVLQGKTVQIQAGLVQNTGRIQGGSIGIQSESDIYQGGLLTAADSVQLSAQHDVVMDTTVTHFANQDVLNRTAGIAVTGDDGVLLVEAGHNIDLAGKNFREENAGATKQAAKDIVNRKHE
;
A
#
# COMPACT_ATOMS: atom_id res chain seq x y z
N MET A 1 -26.40 27.16 8.21
CA MET A 1 -26.14 26.93 9.65
C MET A 1 -26.32 25.48 10.08
N GLU A 2 -26.97 24.64 9.27
CA GLU A 2 -27.28 23.23 9.61
C GLU A 2 -26.04 22.33 9.67
N GLU A 3 -25.06 22.58 8.80
CA GLU A 3 -23.82 21.81 8.70
C GLU A 3 -22.92 21.96 9.93
N TYR A 4 -22.80 23.18 10.47
CA TYR A 4 -22.06 23.42 11.71
C TYR A 4 -22.69 22.72 12.92
N LYS A 5 -24.03 22.64 12.95
CA LYS A 5 -24.76 21.91 13.99
C LYS A 5 -24.50 20.41 13.90
N ALA A 6 -24.48 19.85 12.69
CA ALA A 6 -24.15 18.44 12.48
C ALA A 6 -22.73 18.10 12.98
N LEU A 7 -21.75 18.97 12.74
CA LEU A 7 -20.39 18.79 13.25
C LEU A 7 -20.30 18.88 14.78
N MET A 8 -21.09 19.76 15.41
CA MET A 8 -21.19 19.82 16.88
C MET A 8 -21.86 18.59 17.47
N ASP A 9 -22.95 18.13 16.86
CA ASP A 9 -23.68 16.93 17.29
C ASP A 9 -22.78 15.68 17.20
N ALA A 10 -21.96 15.59 16.14
CA ALA A 10 -20.94 14.55 15.98
C ALA A 10 -19.87 14.59 17.07
N GLY A 11 -19.41 15.79 17.46
CA GLY A 11 -18.46 15.96 18.57
C GLY A 11 -19.03 15.52 19.92
N ILE A 12 -20.31 15.82 20.17
CA ILE A 12 -21.02 15.37 21.38
C ILE A 12 -21.17 13.84 21.39
N ALA A 13 -21.50 13.23 20.25
CA ALA A 13 -21.61 11.79 20.12
C ALA A 13 -20.27 11.09 20.42
N TYR A 14 -19.18 11.57 19.82
CA TYR A 14 -17.83 11.04 20.03
C TYR A 14 -17.39 11.12 21.50
N ALA A 15 -17.69 12.23 22.19
CA ALA A 15 -17.35 12.39 23.60
C ALA A 15 -18.09 11.41 24.52
N LYS A 16 -19.36 11.13 24.23
CA LYS A 16 -20.14 10.15 24.99
C LYS A 16 -19.60 8.73 24.81
N GLU A 17 -19.12 8.41 23.62
CA GLU A 17 -18.58 7.09 23.30
C GLU A 17 -17.18 6.87 23.90
N THR A 18 -16.33 7.89 23.86
CA THR A 18 -14.91 7.78 24.26
C THR A 18 -14.63 8.24 25.69
N GLY A 19 -15.61 8.85 26.37
CA GLY A 19 -15.42 9.47 27.69
C GLY A 19 -14.59 10.75 27.66
N LEU A 20 -14.50 11.41 26.50
CA LEU A 20 -13.71 12.63 26.32
C LEU A 20 -14.37 13.80 27.06
N VAL A 21 -13.57 14.49 27.89
CA VAL A 21 -14.02 15.65 28.68
C VAL A 21 -13.75 16.94 27.89
N PRO A 22 -14.72 17.89 27.82
CA PRO A 22 -14.49 19.19 27.19
C PRO A 22 -13.26 19.89 27.74
N GLY A 23 -12.47 20.52 26.86
CA GLY A 23 -11.21 21.20 27.22
C GLY A 23 -9.95 20.37 26.99
N VAL A 24 -10.06 19.07 26.71
CA VAL A 24 -8.92 18.20 26.36
C VAL A 24 -8.78 18.09 24.85
N SER A 25 -7.58 18.36 24.32
CA SER A 25 -7.27 18.13 22.90
C SER A 25 -7.14 16.63 22.61
N LEU A 26 -7.65 16.19 21.46
CA LEU A 26 -7.50 14.80 21.03
C LEU A 26 -6.03 14.46 20.74
N SER A 27 -5.61 13.25 21.12
CA SER A 27 -4.32 12.70 20.72
C SER A 27 -4.30 12.37 19.22
N PRO A 28 -3.12 12.30 18.57
CA PRO A 28 -3.01 11.90 17.17
C PRO A 28 -3.71 10.57 16.86
N GLU A 29 -3.65 9.62 17.79
CA GLU A 29 -4.29 8.30 17.67
C GLU A 29 -5.83 8.43 17.72
N GLN A 30 -6.36 9.30 18.59
CA GLN A 30 -7.79 9.58 18.68
C GLN A 30 -8.32 10.28 17.41
N VAL A 31 -7.52 11.19 16.83
CA VAL A 31 -7.84 11.85 15.56
C VAL A 31 -7.86 10.85 14.41
N ALA A 32 -6.90 9.91 14.36
CA ALA A 32 -6.86 8.88 13.33
C ALA A 32 -8.01 7.87 13.42
N ALA A 33 -8.62 7.72 14.60
CA ALA A 33 -9.76 6.83 14.84
C ALA A 33 -11.13 7.49 14.56
N LEU A 34 -11.16 8.74 14.11
CA LEU A 34 -12.43 9.44 13.84
C LEU A 34 -13.21 8.78 12.71
N THR A 35 -14.49 8.52 12.96
CA THR A 35 -15.44 7.92 12.01
C THR A 35 -16.29 8.97 11.28
N SER A 36 -16.26 10.22 11.74
CA SER A 36 -17.01 11.36 11.18
C SER A 36 -16.29 12.67 11.47
N ASP A 37 -16.52 13.68 10.63
CA ASP A 37 -16.03 15.04 10.89
C ASP A 37 -16.75 15.64 12.09
N MET A 38 -16.03 16.38 12.94
CA MET A 38 -16.62 16.95 14.15
C MET A 38 -15.99 18.27 14.58
N VAL A 39 -16.74 19.05 15.35
CA VAL A 39 -16.24 20.21 16.09
C VAL A 39 -16.07 19.84 17.56
N TRP A 40 -14.90 20.15 18.12
CA TRP A 40 -14.55 19.89 19.51
C TRP A 40 -14.11 21.16 20.24
N LEU A 41 -14.40 21.26 21.54
CA LEU A 41 -14.01 22.39 22.38
C LEU A 41 -12.71 22.06 23.13
N GLU A 42 -11.64 22.77 22.80
CA GLU A 42 -10.34 22.63 23.47
C GLU A 42 -9.94 23.91 24.19
N THR A 43 -9.12 23.76 25.24
CA THR A 43 -8.60 24.89 26.02
C THR A 43 -7.24 25.32 25.51
N LYS A 44 -7.03 26.63 25.36
CA LYS A 44 -5.73 27.21 25.03
C LYS A 44 -5.45 28.43 25.88
N THR A 45 -4.22 28.52 26.38
CA THR A 45 -3.70 29.73 27.00
C THR A 45 -3.40 30.75 25.90
N VAL A 46 -4.10 31.88 25.94
CA VAL A 46 -3.87 33.02 25.06
C VAL A 46 -3.47 34.23 25.88
N MET A 47 -2.62 35.10 25.33
CA MET A 47 -2.24 36.35 25.98
C MET A 47 -3.31 37.41 25.67
N VAL A 48 -4.10 37.80 26.65
CA VAL A 48 -5.07 38.90 26.54
C VAL A 48 -4.55 40.06 27.37
N ASN A 49 -4.29 41.20 26.74
CA ASN A 49 -3.75 42.40 27.41
C ASN A 49 -2.43 42.17 28.18
N GLY A 50 -1.61 41.21 27.73
CA GLY A 50 -0.34 40.86 28.39
C GLY A 50 -0.46 39.87 29.54
N GLU A 51 -1.67 39.40 29.88
CA GLU A 51 -1.89 38.35 30.88
C GLU A 51 -2.28 37.02 30.23
N PRO A 52 -1.78 35.88 30.73
CA PRO A 52 -2.18 34.56 30.25
C PRO A 52 -3.61 34.24 30.72
N GLN A 53 -4.52 34.01 29.78
CA GLN A 53 -5.89 33.62 30.04
C GLN A 53 -6.20 32.30 29.34
N GLU A 54 -6.76 31.33 30.06
CA GLU A 54 -7.33 30.12 29.45
C GLU A 54 -8.66 30.46 28.77
N VAL A 55 -8.77 30.12 27.49
CA VAL A 55 -10.00 30.26 26.72
C VAL A 55 -10.36 28.93 26.08
N VAL A 56 -11.67 28.69 25.96
CA VAL A 56 -12.22 27.53 25.24
C VAL A 56 -12.63 27.98 23.85
N TYR A 57 -12.21 27.26 22.82
CA TYR A 57 -12.54 27.58 21.43
C TYR A 57 -12.89 26.32 20.63
N PRO A 58 -13.75 26.46 19.59
CA PRO A 58 -14.09 25.37 18.70
C PRO A 58 -12.93 25.05 17.75
N ARG A 59 -12.56 23.78 17.68
CA ARG A 59 -11.61 23.22 16.72
C ARG A 59 -12.31 22.18 15.86
N VAL A 60 -12.10 22.24 14.54
CA VAL A 60 -12.60 21.24 13.61
C VAL A 60 -11.59 20.08 13.52
N TYR A 61 -12.09 18.86 13.69
CA TYR A 61 -11.37 17.62 13.47
C TYR A 61 -12.00 16.90 12.28
N LEU A 62 -11.20 16.61 11.27
CA LEU A 62 -11.64 15.90 10.08
C LEU A 62 -11.34 14.41 10.25
N ARG A 63 -12.30 13.57 9.86
CA ARG A 63 -12.07 12.13 9.76
C ARG A 63 -10.96 11.88 8.75
N ALA A 64 -10.09 10.93 9.04
CA ALA A 64 -9.17 10.45 8.03
C ALA A 64 -10.00 9.78 6.92
N ASN A 65 -10.00 10.36 5.72
CA ASN A 65 -10.62 9.72 4.58
C ASN A 65 -9.86 8.42 4.30
N SER A 66 -10.54 7.29 4.48
CA SER A 66 -10.08 5.96 4.11
C SER A 66 -10.17 5.69 2.60
N ASP A 67 -10.44 6.71 1.80
CA ASP A 67 -11.11 6.56 0.53
C ASP A 67 -10.11 6.82 -0.61
N MET A 68 -9.46 5.74 -1.05
CA MET A 68 -8.81 5.55 -2.35
C MET A 68 -8.28 6.84 -3.00
N THR A 69 -7.14 7.33 -2.54
CA THR A 69 -6.57 8.55 -3.13
C THR A 69 -5.96 8.23 -4.48
N LEU A 70 -6.71 8.51 -5.54
CA LEU A 70 -6.21 8.67 -6.90
C LEU A 70 -5.60 10.08 -7.03
N SER A 71 -4.34 10.21 -7.44
CA SER A 71 -3.77 11.52 -7.80
C SER A 71 -4.58 12.14 -8.96
N ALA A 72 -4.64 13.47 -9.05
CA ALA A 72 -5.41 14.18 -10.08
C ALA A 72 -5.00 13.81 -11.54
N ASP A 73 -3.80 13.26 -11.71
CA ASP A 73 -3.26 12.74 -12.98
C ASP A 73 -3.37 11.21 -13.13
N GLY A 74 -4.00 10.52 -12.17
CA GLY A 74 -4.15 9.07 -12.16
C GLY A 74 -2.89 8.29 -11.79
N SER A 75 -1.80 8.95 -11.38
CA SER A 75 -0.48 8.34 -11.22
C SER A 75 -0.26 7.61 -9.88
N LEU A 76 -1.10 7.83 -8.88
CA LEU A 76 -1.03 7.19 -7.55
C LEU A 76 -2.41 6.73 -7.13
N LEU A 77 -2.57 5.48 -6.76
CA LEU A 77 -3.71 4.93 -6.04
C LEU A 77 -3.25 4.49 -4.65
N SER A 78 -3.71 5.16 -3.60
CA SER A 78 -3.32 4.88 -2.21
C SER A 78 -4.52 4.50 -1.34
N ALA A 79 -4.40 3.42 -0.56
CA ALA A 79 -5.41 2.96 0.38
C ALA A 79 -4.76 2.22 1.55
N LYS A 80 -5.40 2.15 2.73
CA LYS A 80 -4.90 1.30 3.82
C LYS A 80 -4.85 -0.17 3.41
N ASN A 81 -5.94 -0.66 2.83
CA ASN A 81 -6.03 -1.98 2.22
C ASN A 81 -6.51 -1.80 0.78
N LEU A 82 -5.69 -2.19 -0.18
CA LEU A 82 -6.03 -2.18 -1.60
C LEU A 82 -6.40 -3.60 -2.01
N VAL A 83 -7.62 -3.78 -2.51
CA VAL A 83 -8.09 -5.05 -3.08
C VAL A 83 -8.57 -4.78 -4.50
N ILE A 84 -7.99 -5.49 -5.46
CA ILE A 84 -8.36 -5.43 -6.87
C ILE A 84 -8.76 -6.84 -7.28
N ASP A 85 -10.00 -7.02 -7.72
CA ASP A 85 -10.53 -8.29 -8.21
C ASP A 85 -11.15 -8.06 -9.59
N THR A 86 -10.59 -8.70 -10.61
CA THR A 86 -11.06 -8.63 -11.99
C THR A 86 -10.80 -9.94 -12.71
N LYS A 87 -11.61 -10.26 -13.72
CA LYS A 87 -11.40 -11.44 -14.58
C LYS A 87 -10.49 -11.16 -15.77
N GLU A 88 -10.29 -9.88 -16.10
CA GLU A 88 -9.53 -9.49 -17.28
C GLU A 88 -8.07 -9.25 -16.90
N ALA A 89 -7.66 -7.99 -16.76
CA ALA A 89 -6.29 -7.65 -16.49
C ALA A 89 -6.17 -6.48 -15.51
N VAL A 90 -5.04 -6.44 -14.81
CA VAL A 90 -4.59 -5.28 -14.04
C VAL A 90 -3.32 -4.76 -14.70
N GLU A 91 -3.39 -3.54 -15.21
CA GLU A 91 -2.27 -2.82 -15.79
C GLU A 91 -1.90 -1.64 -14.89
N ASN A 92 -0.76 -1.74 -14.21
CA ASN A 92 -0.22 -0.66 -13.39
C ASN A 92 0.97 0.01 -14.09
N SER A 93 0.81 1.27 -14.46
CA SER A 93 1.89 2.15 -14.95
C SER A 93 2.21 3.30 -13.98
N GLY A 94 1.37 3.49 -12.95
CA GLY A 94 1.53 4.49 -11.90
C GLY A 94 2.08 3.88 -10.60
N VAL A 95 1.54 4.29 -9.47
CA VAL A 95 1.90 3.81 -8.13
C VAL A 95 0.67 3.24 -7.45
N LEU A 96 0.73 1.99 -7.03
CA LEU A 96 -0.23 1.39 -6.10
C LEU A 96 0.41 1.37 -4.71
N GLN A 97 -0.26 1.94 -3.71
CA GLN A 97 0.27 2.01 -2.35
C GLN A 97 -0.75 1.58 -1.31
N GLY A 98 -0.34 0.73 -0.37
CA GLY A 98 -1.15 0.46 0.81
C GLY A 98 -0.47 -0.33 1.90
N LYS A 99 -1.07 -0.43 3.10
CA LYS A 99 -0.55 -1.33 4.14
C LYS A 99 -0.64 -2.78 3.66
N THR A 100 -1.76 -3.14 3.04
CA THR A 100 -1.95 -4.42 2.37
C THR A 100 -2.41 -4.18 0.94
N VAL A 101 -1.80 -4.87 -0.02
CA VAL A 101 -2.20 -4.85 -1.43
C VAL A 101 -2.51 -6.29 -1.86
N GLN A 102 -3.74 -6.54 -2.31
CA GLN A 102 -4.20 -7.82 -2.83
C GLN A 102 -4.73 -7.61 -4.24
N ILE A 103 -4.19 -8.35 -5.20
CA ILE A 103 -4.59 -8.29 -6.61
C ILE A 103 -4.95 -9.69 -7.06
N GLN A 104 -6.18 -9.87 -7.53
CA GLN A 104 -6.64 -11.06 -8.24
C GLN A 104 -7.09 -10.64 -9.63
N ALA A 105 -6.44 -11.18 -10.65
CA ALA A 105 -6.69 -10.81 -12.04
C ALA A 105 -6.57 -12.02 -12.98
N GLY A 106 -7.12 -11.92 -14.20
CA GLY A 106 -6.78 -12.87 -15.26
C GLY A 106 -5.32 -12.71 -15.72
N LEU A 107 -4.83 -11.47 -15.77
CA LEU A 107 -3.46 -11.11 -16.09
C LEU A 107 -2.99 -9.93 -15.22
N VAL A 108 -1.73 -9.93 -14.79
CA VAL A 108 -1.15 -8.77 -14.09
C VAL A 108 0.06 -8.25 -14.85
N GLN A 109 0.02 -6.97 -15.23
CA GLN A 109 1.14 -6.24 -15.82
C GLN A 109 1.48 -5.04 -14.94
N ASN A 110 2.66 -5.06 -14.33
CA ASN A 110 3.16 -3.97 -13.52
C ASN A 110 4.40 -3.38 -14.18
N THR A 111 4.26 -2.20 -14.77
CA THR A 111 5.35 -1.39 -15.33
C THR A 111 5.69 -0.19 -14.45
N GLY A 112 4.78 0.18 -13.54
CA GLY A 112 4.94 1.23 -12.55
C GLY A 112 5.52 0.72 -11.23
N ARG A 113 4.89 1.10 -10.11
CA ARG A 113 5.32 0.71 -8.78
C ARG A 113 4.16 0.17 -7.94
N ILE A 114 4.41 -0.87 -7.15
CA ILE A 114 3.51 -1.37 -6.10
C ILE A 114 4.28 -1.35 -4.77
N GLN A 115 3.74 -0.67 -3.77
CA GLN A 115 4.36 -0.51 -2.45
C GLN A 115 3.40 -0.91 -1.34
N GLY A 116 3.89 -1.64 -0.34
CA GLY A 116 3.11 -1.84 0.87
C GLY A 116 3.80 -2.52 2.04
N GLY A 117 3.04 -2.91 3.06
CA GLY A 117 3.50 -3.81 4.11
C GLY A 117 3.48 -5.25 3.62
N SER A 118 2.30 -5.71 3.19
CA SER A 118 2.13 -7.03 2.57
C SER A 118 1.53 -6.90 1.17
N ILE A 119 2.13 -7.56 0.19
CA ILE A 119 1.67 -7.59 -1.21
C ILE A 119 1.36 -9.04 -1.59
N GLY A 120 0.13 -9.29 -2.05
CA GLY A 120 -0.31 -10.54 -2.64
C GLY A 120 -0.84 -10.31 -4.05
N ILE A 121 -0.33 -11.06 -5.02
CA ILE A 121 -0.77 -11.00 -6.42
C ILE A 121 -1.06 -12.42 -6.89
N GLN A 122 -2.30 -12.65 -7.31
CA GLN A 122 -2.75 -13.89 -7.91
C GLN A 122 -3.24 -13.62 -9.33
N SER A 123 -2.74 -14.40 -10.29
CA SER A 123 -3.10 -14.30 -11.70
C SER A 123 -3.63 -15.64 -12.22
N GLU A 124 -4.75 -15.62 -12.96
CA GLU A 124 -5.28 -16.82 -13.64
C GLU A 124 -4.48 -17.19 -14.91
N SER A 125 -3.62 -16.30 -15.40
CA SER A 125 -2.66 -16.56 -16.47
C SER A 125 -1.25 -16.18 -15.98
N ASP A 126 -0.77 -14.99 -16.33
CA ASP A 126 0.62 -14.59 -16.15
C ASP A 126 0.78 -13.36 -15.25
N ILE A 127 1.96 -13.21 -14.68
CA ILE A 127 2.39 -12.05 -13.91
C ILE A 127 3.63 -11.46 -14.58
N TYR A 128 3.49 -10.28 -15.18
CA TYR A 128 4.58 -9.52 -15.79
C TYR A 128 5.02 -8.37 -14.88
N GLN A 129 6.22 -8.47 -14.31
CA GLN A 129 6.82 -7.47 -13.42
C GLN A 129 7.95 -6.73 -14.13
N GLY A 130 7.60 -5.65 -14.84
CA GLY A 130 8.55 -4.75 -15.50
C GLY A 130 8.91 -3.49 -14.68
N GLY A 131 8.23 -3.27 -13.56
CA GLY A 131 8.38 -2.13 -12.66
C GLY A 131 8.96 -2.52 -11.29
N LEU A 132 8.61 -1.76 -10.25
CA LEU A 132 9.09 -2.00 -8.89
C LEU A 132 7.98 -2.56 -7.99
N LEU A 133 8.32 -3.55 -7.20
CA LEU A 133 7.45 -4.13 -6.18
C LEU A 133 8.21 -4.16 -4.86
N THR A 134 7.72 -3.43 -3.86
CA THR A 134 8.43 -3.24 -2.58
C THR A 134 7.48 -3.45 -1.42
N ALA A 135 7.79 -4.42 -0.56
CA ALA A 135 7.03 -4.68 0.65
C ALA A 135 7.91 -4.56 1.90
N ALA A 136 7.33 -4.16 3.03
CA ALA A 136 8.03 -4.25 4.31
C ALA A 136 8.03 -5.69 4.85
N ASP A 137 6.88 -6.34 4.86
CA ASP A 137 6.65 -7.61 5.56
C ASP A 137 6.68 -8.81 4.61
N SER A 138 5.94 -8.74 3.49
CA SER A 138 5.87 -9.89 2.58
C SER A 138 5.48 -9.55 1.14
N VAL A 139 6.00 -10.33 0.20
CA VAL A 139 5.55 -10.40 -1.19
C VAL A 139 5.17 -11.83 -1.54
N GLN A 140 3.99 -12.03 -2.09
CA GLN A 140 3.52 -13.31 -2.61
C GLN A 140 3.02 -13.11 -4.04
N LEU A 141 3.64 -13.80 -4.99
CA LEU A 141 3.23 -13.82 -6.40
C LEU A 141 2.81 -15.24 -6.76
N SER A 142 1.61 -15.42 -7.29
CA SER A 142 1.08 -16.72 -7.71
C SER A 142 0.44 -16.60 -9.09
N ALA A 143 1.03 -17.22 -10.09
CA ALA A 143 0.50 -17.27 -11.46
C ALA A 143 0.12 -18.71 -11.83
N GLN A 144 -0.98 -18.90 -12.55
CA GLN A 144 -1.31 -20.24 -13.07
C GLN A 144 -0.41 -20.66 -14.23
N HIS A 145 0.13 -19.71 -14.98
CA HIS A 145 1.09 -19.96 -16.05
C HIS A 145 2.47 -19.44 -15.65
N ASP A 146 2.86 -18.24 -16.08
CA ASP A 146 4.23 -17.75 -15.91
C ASP A 146 4.33 -16.53 -14.99
N VAL A 147 5.43 -16.44 -14.23
CA VAL A 147 5.88 -15.19 -13.59
C VAL A 147 7.12 -14.71 -14.30
N VAL A 148 7.04 -13.54 -14.94
CA VAL A 148 8.12 -12.96 -15.74
C VAL A 148 8.50 -11.60 -15.17
N MET A 149 9.77 -11.42 -14.84
CA MET A 149 10.34 -10.15 -14.44
C MET A 149 11.19 -9.61 -15.58
N ASP A 150 10.83 -8.44 -16.10
CA ASP A 150 11.42 -7.87 -17.31
C ASP A 150 12.24 -6.61 -16.99
N THR A 151 13.56 -6.77 -16.92
CA THR A 151 14.50 -5.65 -16.94
C THR A 151 14.83 -5.26 -18.37
N THR A 152 14.51 -4.03 -18.77
CA THR A 152 14.85 -3.56 -20.11
C THR A 152 16.29 -3.03 -20.15
N VAL A 153 17.16 -3.73 -20.88
CA VAL A 153 18.53 -3.28 -21.23
C VAL A 153 18.56 -2.94 -22.71
N THR A 154 18.77 -1.66 -23.03
CA THR A 154 18.95 -1.23 -24.41
C THR A 154 20.38 -1.54 -24.83
N HIS A 155 20.56 -2.46 -25.78
CA HIS A 155 21.87 -2.77 -26.34
C HIS A 155 22.17 -1.79 -27.48
N PHE A 156 23.20 -0.96 -27.34
CA PHE A 156 23.77 -0.22 -28.46
C PHE A 156 25.01 -0.96 -28.98
N ALA A 157 25.33 -0.75 -30.26
CA ALA A 157 26.44 -1.43 -30.96
C ALA A 157 27.80 -1.39 -30.21
N ASN A 158 27.98 -0.47 -29.26
CA ASN A 158 29.21 -0.33 -28.47
C ASN A 158 28.99 -0.26 -26.94
N GLN A 159 27.76 -0.24 -26.42
CA GLN A 159 27.47 -0.11 -24.98
C GLN A 159 26.05 -0.60 -24.64
N ASP A 160 25.93 -1.34 -23.54
CA ASP A 160 24.63 -1.68 -22.96
C ASP A 160 24.20 -0.57 -22.01
N VAL A 161 23.03 0.02 -22.27
CA VAL A 161 22.40 1.02 -21.40
C VAL A 161 21.23 0.36 -20.68
N LEU A 162 21.38 0.13 -19.37
CA LEU A 162 20.28 -0.25 -18.49
C LEU A 162 19.21 0.86 -18.53
N ASN A 163 18.04 0.54 -19.07
CA ASN A 163 16.98 1.52 -19.35
C ASN A 163 15.87 1.49 -18.30
N ARG A 164 15.57 0.30 -17.75
CA ARG A 164 14.61 0.11 -16.65
C ARG A 164 14.98 -1.11 -15.81
N THR A 165 15.18 -0.91 -14.50
CA THR A 165 15.41 -1.98 -13.54
C THR A 165 14.08 -2.38 -12.92
N ALA A 166 13.50 -3.49 -13.38
CA ALA A 166 12.47 -4.18 -12.61
C ALA A 166 13.09 -4.68 -11.29
N GLY A 167 12.30 -4.69 -10.21
CA GLY A 167 12.80 -5.06 -8.88
C GLY A 167 11.70 -5.59 -7.97
N ILE A 168 11.99 -6.67 -7.25
CA ILE A 168 11.16 -7.14 -6.13
C ILE A 168 12.02 -7.05 -4.86
N ALA A 169 11.54 -6.33 -3.86
CA ALA A 169 12.24 -6.15 -2.60
C ALA A 169 11.31 -6.35 -1.41
N VAL A 170 11.81 -7.08 -0.40
CA VAL A 170 11.21 -7.13 0.94
C VAL A 170 12.22 -6.52 1.90
N THR A 171 11.83 -5.47 2.62
CA THR A 171 12.79 -4.62 3.36
C THR A 171 12.79 -4.83 4.88
N GLY A 172 11.80 -5.52 5.43
CA GLY A 172 11.74 -5.84 6.86
C GLY A 172 12.67 -6.98 7.23
N ASP A 173 13.13 -6.98 8.48
CA ASP A 173 14.12 -7.93 9.00
C ASP A 173 13.62 -9.40 8.90
N ASP A 174 12.32 -9.62 9.10
CA ASP A 174 11.65 -10.94 8.97
C ASP A 174 10.89 -11.08 7.63
N GLY A 175 11.31 -10.34 6.62
CA GLY A 175 10.61 -10.24 5.34
C GLY A 175 10.55 -11.55 4.54
N VAL A 176 9.38 -11.89 3.99
CA VAL A 176 9.18 -13.11 3.18
C VAL A 176 8.84 -12.78 1.72
N LEU A 177 9.58 -13.39 0.79
CA LEU A 177 9.25 -13.39 -0.64
C LEU A 177 8.89 -14.82 -1.08
N LEU A 178 7.68 -15.00 -1.58
CA LEU A 178 7.21 -16.23 -2.21
C LEU A 178 6.80 -15.95 -3.65
N VAL A 179 7.25 -16.80 -4.58
CA VAL A 179 6.88 -16.75 -5.99
C VAL A 179 6.53 -18.16 -6.45
N GLU A 180 5.34 -18.30 -6.99
CA GLU A 180 4.78 -19.55 -7.50
C GLU A 180 4.26 -19.32 -8.92
N ALA A 181 4.56 -20.26 -9.81
CA ALA A 181 4.06 -20.28 -11.18
C ALA A 181 3.69 -21.72 -11.53
N GLY A 182 2.59 -21.92 -12.27
CA GLY A 182 2.20 -23.25 -12.74
C GLY A 182 3.08 -23.77 -13.88
N HIS A 183 3.80 -22.88 -14.57
CA HIS A 183 4.71 -23.24 -15.66
C HIS A 183 6.13 -22.71 -15.42
N ASN A 184 6.44 -21.44 -15.67
CA ASN A 184 7.81 -20.91 -15.54
C ASN A 184 7.91 -19.69 -14.63
N ILE A 185 9.06 -19.55 -13.97
CA ILE A 185 9.48 -18.32 -13.29
C ILE A 185 10.74 -17.82 -13.99
N ASP A 186 10.62 -16.72 -14.74
CA ASP A 186 11.74 -16.03 -15.39
C ASP A 186 12.05 -14.72 -14.67
N LEU A 187 13.19 -14.67 -14.00
CA LEU A 187 13.66 -13.48 -13.30
C LEU A 187 14.87 -12.89 -14.04
N ALA A 188 14.62 -12.09 -15.08
CA ALA A 188 15.67 -11.40 -15.80
C ALA A 188 16.29 -10.33 -14.89
N GLY A 189 17.54 -10.52 -14.46
CA GLY A 189 18.31 -9.48 -13.77
C GLY A 189 18.97 -9.96 -12.48
N LYS A 190 20.20 -10.47 -12.63
CA LYS A 190 21.20 -10.62 -11.56
C LYS A 190 21.26 -9.35 -10.69
N ASN A 191 20.59 -9.32 -9.55
CA ASN A 191 20.86 -8.49 -8.37
C ASN A 191 19.88 -8.86 -7.24
N PHE A 192 19.96 -10.10 -6.73
CA PHE A 192 19.53 -10.34 -5.36
C PHE A 192 20.58 -9.66 -4.45
N ARG A 193 20.32 -8.43 -4.00
CA ARG A 193 21.07 -7.86 -2.87
C ARG A 193 20.47 -8.47 -1.60
N GLU A 194 20.99 -9.64 -1.22
CA GLU A 194 20.88 -10.17 0.14
C GLU A 194 21.60 -9.20 1.07
N GLU A 195 20.87 -8.23 1.61
CA GLU A 195 21.29 -7.48 2.78
C GLU A 195 20.20 -7.71 3.84
N ASN A 196 20.44 -8.77 4.65
CA ASN A 196 19.69 -9.26 5.81
C ASN A 196 18.85 -10.55 5.60
N ALA A 197 19.03 -11.47 6.54
CA ALA A 197 18.77 -12.90 6.45
C ALA A 197 17.28 -13.28 6.60
N GLY A 198 16.73 -14.11 5.70
CA GLY A 198 15.39 -14.71 5.88
C GLY A 198 14.67 -15.30 4.66
N ALA A 199 15.14 -15.09 3.43
CA ALA A 199 14.43 -15.54 2.23
C ALA A 199 14.42 -17.08 2.09
N THR A 200 13.33 -17.71 2.55
CA THR A 200 13.08 -19.14 2.39
C THR A 200 12.71 -19.41 0.93
N LYS A 201 13.65 -19.91 0.12
CA LYS A 201 13.36 -20.41 -1.23
C LYS A 201 12.54 -21.70 -1.14
N GLN A 202 11.22 -21.62 -1.26
CA GLN A 202 10.41 -22.79 -1.58
C GLN A 202 10.13 -22.80 -3.08
N ALA A 203 11.01 -23.45 -3.84
CA ALA A 203 10.69 -23.88 -5.20
C ALA A 203 9.57 -24.93 -5.12
N ALA A 204 8.38 -24.60 -5.62
CA ALA A 204 7.32 -25.59 -5.84
C ALA A 204 7.71 -26.43 -7.07
N LYS A 205 8.39 -27.54 -6.77
CA LYS A 205 8.68 -28.73 -7.59
C LYS A 205 7.99 -28.84 -8.97
N ASP A 206 8.81 -28.81 -10.00
CA ASP A 206 8.73 -29.72 -11.15
C ASP A 206 8.92 -31.18 -10.68
N ILE A 207 7.87 -31.77 -10.12
CA ILE A 207 7.74 -33.23 -9.92
C ILE A 207 6.28 -33.59 -10.20
N VAL A 208 5.89 -33.75 -11.47
CA VAL A 208 5.11 -34.87 -12.05
C VAL A 208 5.06 -34.68 -13.58
N ASN A 209 6.10 -35.12 -14.30
CA ASN A 209 5.95 -35.92 -15.53
C ASN A 209 7.32 -36.31 -16.11
N ARG A 210 7.96 -37.27 -15.45
CA ARG A 210 8.99 -38.09 -16.10
C ARG A 210 8.99 -39.51 -15.52
N LYS A 211 7.83 -40.18 -15.53
CA LYS A 211 7.70 -41.65 -15.52
C LYS A 211 6.34 -42.03 -16.12
N HIS A 212 6.37 -42.96 -17.08
CA HIS A 212 5.32 -43.34 -18.05
C HIS A 212 5.29 -42.34 -19.22
N GLU A 213 5.80 -42.64 -20.41
CA GLU A 213 5.87 -43.91 -21.15
C GLU A 213 7.23 -44.14 -21.85
#